data_AF-A0A8T7ESN9-F1
#
_entry.id   AF-A0A8T7ESN9-F1
#
_cell.length_a   1.000
_cell.length_b   1.000
_cell.length_c   1.000
_cell.angle_alpha   90.00
_cell.angle_beta   90.00
_cell.angle_gamma   90.00
#
_symmetry.space_group_name_H-M   'P 1'
#
loop_
_entity.id
_entity.type
_entity.pdbx_description
1 polymer ?
#
loop_
_entity_poly.entity_id
_entity_poly.type
_entity_poly.pdbx_seq_one_letter_code
_entity_poly.pdbx_strand_id
1 'polypeptide(L)'
;MRFSQAPNLLVISPRDAIRIDLGLNVDPLTIEERARLEASVEAAEDVSALVVPIGGIALYPALILETSSLTWAVETFAHEWFHHYLFMFPLGWELDFAADSRLINETAANIVGKEIATAVLNRYYPDLASGRVPARASRPAAQDEPFDFGAEMNETRVTVDALLAEGKVEAAEAYMAQRQAFFFDHGYPIRKLNQAYFAFYGGYQVGGVPGVAGEDPIGPALRDLRAASPTLHDFTTLIRGITTREALLDSEGRGIGNRGGVRLGMADPGAKHGAGSNLTLRRFSAGECVNISDGETQHGAIR
;
A
#
# COMPACT_ATOMS: atom_id res chain seq x y z
N MET A 1 4.64 3.48 -19.91
CA MET A 1 4.29 4.37 -18.78
C MET A 1 3.96 5.74 -19.31
N ARG A 2 3.10 6.49 -18.62
CA ARG A 2 2.69 7.85 -18.99
C ARG A 2 2.63 8.72 -17.74
N PHE A 3 3.18 9.93 -17.82
CA PHE A 3 2.94 10.96 -16.81
C PHE A 3 1.53 11.54 -16.98
N SER A 4 0.79 11.62 -15.88
CA SER A 4 -0.51 12.30 -15.82
C SER A 4 -0.72 12.87 -14.42
N GLN A 5 -1.76 13.69 -14.27
CA GLN A 5 -2.33 13.87 -12.93
C GLN A 5 -2.81 12.50 -12.45
N ALA A 6 -2.23 12.01 -11.35
CA ALA A 6 -2.65 10.76 -10.75
C ALA A 6 -3.93 11.01 -9.94
N PRO A 7 -4.90 10.08 -9.95
CA PRO A 7 -6.08 10.22 -9.13
C PRO A 7 -5.71 10.24 -7.64
N ASN A 8 -6.65 10.59 -6.78
CA ASN A 8 -6.52 10.24 -5.36
C ASN A 8 -7.14 8.87 -5.12
N LEU A 9 -6.76 8.23 -4.02
CA LEU A 9 -7.37 7.00 -3.56
C LEU A 9 -8.14 7.30 -2.27
N LEU A 10 -9.45 7.03 -2.27
CA LEU A 10 -10.25 6.94 -1.06
C LEU A 10 -10.03 5.55 -0.46
N VAL A 11 -9.44 5.53 0.73
CA VAL A 11 -9.23 4.34 1.55
C VAL A 11 -10.28 4.30 2.64
N ILE A 12 -10.98 3.17 2.75
CA ILE A 12 -11.96 2.89 3.78
C ILE A 12 -11.45 1.72 4.62
N SER A 13 -11.45 1.94 5.94
CA SER A 13 -11.10 0.96 6.97
C SER A 13 -12.27 0.85 7.95
N PRO A 14 -12.56 -0.33 8.51
CA PRO A 14 -13.45 -0.41 9.65
C PRO A 14 -12.82 0.35 10.82
N ARG A 15 -13.64 0.75 11.80
CA ARG A 15 -13.15 1.49 12.98
C ARG A 15 -12.51 0.57 14.02
N ASP A 16 -12.90 -0.70 14.04
CA ASP A 16 -12.47 -1.71 15.02
C ASP A 16 -11.23 -2.50 14.60
N ALA A 17 -10.70 -2.28 13.39
CA ALA A 17 -9.51 -2.95 12.89
C ALA A 17 -8.73 -2.07 11.92
N ILE A 18 -7.46 -2.38 11.72
CA ILE A 18 -6.61 -1.73 10.72
C ILE A 18 -6.44 -2.67 9.54
N ARG A 19 -7.29 -2.47 8.53
CA ARG A 19 -7.25 -3.13 7.23
C ARG A 19 -7.99 -2.27 6.20
N ILE A 20 -7.73 -2.48 4.93
CA ILE A 20 -8.51 -1.82 3.87
C ILE A 20 -9.70 -2.72 3.53
N ASP A 21 -10.92 -2.24 3.80
CA ASP A 21 -12.16 -2.89 3.35
C ASP A 21 -12.51 -2.44 1.92
N LEU A 22 -12.17 -1.19 1.56
CA LEU A 22 -12.40 -0.66 0.22
C LEU A 22 -11.36 0.41 -0.17
N GLY A 23 -10.87 0.33 -1.41
CA GLY A 23 -10.06 1.37 -2.06
C GLY A 23 -10.72 1.83 -3.35
N LEU A 24 -11.06 3.12 -3.46
CA LEU A 24 -11.68 3.69 -4.66
C LEU A 24 -10.82 4.82 -5.23
N ASN A 25 -10.51 4.73 -6.52
CA ASN A 25 -9.88 5.85 -7.23
C ASN A 25 -10.93 6.96 -7.39
N VAL A 26 -10.56 8.17 -7.00
CA VAL A 26 -11.36 9.39 -7.16
C VAL A 26 -10.54 10.42 -7.91
N ASP A 27 -11.22 11.35 -8.57
CA ASP A 27 -10.54 12.47 -9.23
C ASP A 27 -9.65 13.24 -8.25
N PRO A 28 -8.58 13.92 -8.70
CA PRO A 28 -7.76 14.74 -7.83
C PRO A 28 -8.60 15.79 -7.10
N LEU A 29 -8.57 15.78 -5.77
CA LEU A 29 -9.36 16.67 -4.91
C LEU A 29 -8.46 17.67 -4.17
N THR A 30 -8.97 18.89 -3.96
CA THR A 30 -8.37 19.85 -3.03
C THR A 30 -8.42 19.33 -1.59
N ILE A 31 -7.63 19.91 -0.70
CA ILE A 31 -7.60 19.51 0.73
C ILE A 31 -8.99 19.63 1.37
N GLU A 32 -9.75 20.67 1.02
CA GLU A 32 -11.09 20.90 1.54
C GLU A 32 -12.09 19.86 1.01
N GLU A 33 -12.05 19.55 -0.29
CA GLU A 33 -12.88 18.51 -0.90
C GLU A 33 -12.58 17.13 -0.31
N ARG A 34 -11.30 16.82 -0.07
CA ARG A 34 -10.88 15.58 0.61
C ARG A 34 -11.49 15.48 2.00
N ALA A 35 -11.37 16.53 2.81
CA ALA A 35 -11.91 16.56 4.16
C ALA A 35 -13.44 16.41 4.18
N ARG A 36 -14.14 17.06 3.23
CA ARG A 36 -15.60 16.94 3.09
C ARG A 36 -16.01 15.52 2.69
N LEU A 37 -15.35 14.93 1.69
CA LEU A 37 -15.63 13.57 1.24
C LEU A 37 -15.39 12.56 2.37
N GLU A 38 -14.25 12.63 3.03
CA GLU A 38 -13.93 11.77 4.17
C GLU A 38 -15.01 11.85 5.25
N ALA A 39 -15.34 13.06 5.72
CA ALA A 39 -16.35 13.24 6.76
C ALA A 39 -17.73 12.72 6.33
N SER A 40 -18.09 12.86 5.05
CA SER A 40 -19.36 12.36 4.53
C SER A 40 -19.44 10.83 4.55
N VAL A 41 -18.35 10.14 4.20
CA VAL A 41 -18.26 8.67 4.20
C VAL A 41 -18.25 8.13 5.62
N GLU A 42 -17.47 8.74 6.51
CA GLU A 42 -17.39 8.36 7.92
C GLU A 42 -18.76 8.48 8.61
N ALA A 43 -19.51 9.56 8.34
CA ALA A 43 -20.83 9.77 8.92
C ALA A 43 -21.91 8.84 8.33
N ALA A 44 -21.81 8.47 7.06
CA ALA A 44 -22.80 7.64 6.38
C ALA A 44 -22.68 6.15 6.74
N GLU A 45 -21.46 5.65 6.88
CA GLU A 45 -21.18 4.20 6.95
C GLU A 45 -20.54 3.76 8.29
N ASP A 46 -20.28 4.68 9.23
CA ASP A 46 -19.59 4.40 10.51
C ASP A 46 -18.22 3.71 10.32
N VAL A 47 -17.43 4.26 9.40
CA VAL A 47 -16.11 3.76 9.01
C VAL A 47 -15.03 4.81 9.28
N SER A 48 -13.76 4.43 9.13
CA SER A 48 -12.64 5.36 8.98
C SER A 48 -12.33 5.59 7.51
N ALA A 49 -12.21 6.85 7.10
CA ALA A 49 -11.91 7.21 5.71
C ALA A 49 -10.66 8.08 5.60
N LEU A 50 -9.89 7.86 4.52
CA LEU A 50 -8.75 8.67 4.17
C LEU A 50 -8.60 8.78 2.65
N VAL A 51 -8.62 10.00 2.12
CA VAL A 51 -8.23 10.27 0.74
C VAL A 51 -6.73 10.55 0.71
N VAL A 52 -5.98 9.78 -0.08
CA VAL A 52 -4.53 9.92 -0.26
C VAL A 52 -4.16 10.22 -1.71
N PRO A 53 -3.18 11.09 -1.98
CA PRO A 53 -2.58 11.15 -3.30
C PRO A 53 -1.72 9.91 -3.53
N ILE A 54 -1.87 9.27 -4.67
CA ILE A 54 -1.03 8.12 -5.05
C ILE A 54 0.04 8.53 -6.06
N GLY A 55 1.23 7.95 -5.94
CA GLY A 55 2.37 8.25 -6.80
C GLY A 55 2.30 7.60 -8.19
N GLY A 56 1.65 6.44 -8.29
CA GLY A 56 1.49 5.71 -9.52
C GLY A 56 0.36 4.68 -9.42
N ILE A 57 -0.06 4.18 -10.59
CA ILE A 57 -0.93 3.00 -10.71
C ILE A 57 -0.39 2.12 -11.83
N ALA A 58 -0.17 0.84 -11.51
CA ALA A 58 0.22 -0.21 -12.44
C ALA A 58 -0.86 -0.63 -13.47
N LEU A 59 -1.65 0.30 -14.01
CA LEU A 59 -2.51 0.06 -15.20
C LEU A 59 -1.65 -0.23 -16.44
N TYR A 60 -2.27 -0.58 -17.58
CA TYR A 60 -1.55 -0.67 -18.86
C TYR A 60 -2.06 0.39 -19.86
N PRO A 61 -1.24 1.40 -20.21
CA PRO A 61 0.09 1.70 -19.66
C PRO A 61 0.03 2.23 -18.21
N ALA A 62 1.09 2.00 -17.42
CA ALA A 62 1.14 2.50 -16.04
C ALA A 62 1.11 4.03 -16.01
N LEU A 63 0.37 4.58 -15.05
CA LEU A 63 0.22 6.01 -14.83
C LEU A 63 1.12 6.42 -13.67
N ILE A 64 1.87 7.50 -13.84
CA ILE A 64 2.82 8.01 -12.85
C ILE A 64 2.54 9.48 -12.64
N LEU A 65 2.55 9.94 -11.39
CA LEU A 65 2.40 11.35 -11.06
C LEU A 65 3.55 12.15 -11.69
N GLU A 66 3.21 13.28 -12.29
CA GLU A 66 4.21 14.22 -12.79
C GLU A 66 5.07 14.77 -11.65
N THR A 67 6.39 14.73 -11.83
CA THR A 67 7.34 15.14 -10.80
C THR A 67 8.59 15.78 -11.42
N SER A 68 9.22 16.68 -10.67
CA SER A 68 10.55 17.20 -11.00
C SER A 68 11.69 16.38 -10.37
N SER A 69 11.37 15.43 -9.50
CA SER A 69 12.36 14.58 -8.84
C SER A 69 12.67 13.36 -9.70
N LEU A 70 13.85 13.36 -10.33
CA LEU A 70 14.31 12.22 -11.13
C LEU A 70 14.42 10.94 -10.30
N THR A 71 14.96 11.02 -9.08
CA THR A 71 15.07 9.88 -8.17
C THR A 71 13.71 9.24 -7.92
N TRP A 72 12.73 10.07 -7.55
CA TRP A 72 11.38 9.61 -7.29
C TRP A 72 10.73 9.04 -8.56
N ALA A 73 10.89 9.71 -9.71
CA ALA A 73 10.35 9.22 -10.97
C ALA A 73 10.89 7.83 -11.33
N VAL A 74 12.21 7.61 -11.23
CA VAL A 74 12.80 6.31 -11.55
C VAL A 74 12.36 5.24 -10.56
N GLU A 75 12.29 5.56 -9.26
CA GLU A 75 11.80 4.65 -8.22
C GLU A 75 10.37 4.21 -8.48
N THR A 76 9.45 5.17 -8.70
CA THR A 76 8.04 4.88 -8.99
C THR A 76 7.88 4.12 -10.30
N PHE A 77 8.64 4.45 -11.35
CA PHE A 77 8.62 3.67 -12.58
C PHE A 77 9.04 2.22 -12.34
N ALA A 78 10.11 1.99 -11.59
CA ALA A 78 10.55 0.63 -11.28
C ALA A 78 9.53 -0.13 -10.41
N HIS A 79 8.90 0.55 -9.45
CA HIS A 79 7.80 0.02 -8.62
C HIS A 79 6.63 -0.45 -9.49
N GLU A 80 6.07 0.42 -10.33
CA GLU A 80 4.91 0.07 -11.17
C GLU A 80 5.25 -0.98 -12.25
N TRP A 81 6.48 -0.98 -12.76
CA TRP A 81 6.90 -2.02 -13.70
C TRP A 81 7.04 -3.39 -13.03
N PHE A 82 7.46 -3.41 -11.76
CA PHE A 82 7.54 -4.65 -11.01
C PHE A 82 6.17 -5.27 -10.79
N HIS A 83 5.13 -4.46 -10.59
CA HIS A 83 3.74 -4.93 -10.61
C HIS A 83 3.36 -5.60 -11.93
N HIS A 84 3.75 -5.04 -13.08
CA HIS A 84 3.54 -5.68 -14.39
C HIS A 84 4.30 -7.00 -14.54
N TYR A 85 5.51 -7.08 -13.98
CA TYR A 85 6.23 -8.35 -13.91
C TYR A 85 5.46 -9.36 -13.05
N LEU A 86 5.04 -8.97 -11.84
CA LEU A 86 4.34 -9.85 -10.90
C LEU A 86 2.98 -10.32 -11.41
N PHE A 87 2.30 -9.54 -12.26
CA PHE A 87 1.05 -9.95 -12.93
C PHE A 87 1.16 -11.31 -13.65
N MET A 88 2.38 -11.71 -14.05
CA MET A 88 2.63 -13.00 -14.71
C MET A 88 2.83 -14.18 -13.73
N PHE A 89 2.75 -13.94 -12.41
CA PHE A 89 3.08 -14.90 -11.37
C PHE A 89 2.05 -14.88 -10.23
N PRO A 90 1.99 -15.93 -9.38
CA PRO A 90 0.98 -16.04 -8.32
C PRO A 90 0.86 -14.82 -7.40
N LEU A 91 1.98 -14.19 -7.03
CA LEU A 91 1.96 -13.00 -6.17
C LEU A 91 1.25 -11.78 -6.79
N GLY A 92 1.17 -11.69 -8.11
CA GLY A 92 0.45 -10.61 -8.80
C GLY A 92 -0.98 -10.93 -9.20
N TRP A 93 -1.50 -12.12 -8.87
CA TRP A 93 -2.87 -12.50 -9.23
C TRP A 93 -3.90 -12.15 -8.15
N GLU A 94 -3.46 -11.97 -6.91
CA GLU A 94 -4.36 -11.61 -5.83
C GLU A 94 -4.70 -10.12 -5.90
N LEU A 95 -6.00 -9.83 -6.02
CA LEU A 95 -6.54 -8.49 -6.20
C LEU A 95 -7.27 -7.98 -4.94
N ASP A 96 -7.37 -8.80 -3.91
CA ASP A 96 -7.96 -8.42 -2.62
C ASP A 96 -7.03 -7.48 -1.84
N PHE A 97 -7.56 -6.32 -1.45
CA PHE A 97 -6.84 -5.29 -0.68
C PHE A 97 -6.52 -5.72 0.75
N ALA A 98 -7.20 -6.74 1.28
CA ALA A 98 -6.98 -7.26 2.63
C ALA A 98 -6.02 -8.47 2.67
N ALA A 99 -5.58 -8.98 1.52
CA ALA A 99 -4.75 -10.18 1.46
C ALA A 99 -3.26 -9.90 1.76
N ASP A 100 -2.62 -10.82 2.50
CA ASP A 100 -1.18 -10.78 2.77
C ASP A 100 -0.34 -10.66 1.49
N SER A 101 -0.76 -11.35 0.43
CA SER A 101 -0.14 -11.27 -0.90
C SER A 101 -0.04 -9.83 -1.41
N ARG A 102 -1.04 -8.98 -1.19
CA ARG A 102 -1.03 -7.58 -1.62
C ARG A 102 0.04 -6.78 -0.87
N LEU A 103 0.10 -6.95 0.45
CA LEU A 103 1.12 -6.32 1.29
C LEU A 103 2.54 -6.81 0.94
N ILE A 104 2.70 -8.12 0.71
CA ILE A 104 3.96 -8.72 0.25
C ILE A 104 4.38 -8.12 -1.11
N ASN A 105 3.43 -8.04 -2.04
CA ASN A 105 3.63 -7.53 -3.40
C ASN A 105 4.11 -6.07 -3.37
N GLU A 106 3.38 -5.19 -2.67
CA GLU A 106 3.69 -3.76 -2.59
C GLU A 106 5.01 -3.49 -1.87
N THR A 107 5.30 -4.24 -0.80
CA THR A 107 6.57 -4.14 -0.09
C THR A 107 7.74 -4.62 -0.98
N ALA A 108 7.56 -5.70 -1.73
CA ALA A 108 8.57 -6.17 -2.69
C ALA A 108 8.79 -5.16 -3.83
N ALA A 109 7.72 -4.53 -4.35
CA ALA A 109 7.80 -3.48 -5.34
C ALA A 109 8.58 -2.26 -4.85
N ASN A 110 8.39 -1.87 -3.58
CA ASN A 110 9.13 -0.78 -2.94
C ASN A 110 10.64 -1.08 -2.84
N ILE A 111 11.00 -2.31 -2.43
CA ILE A 111 12.40 -2.76 -2.38
C ILE A 111 13.04 -2.74 -3.78
N VAL A 112 12.37 -3.34 -4.76
CA VAL A 112 12.83 -3.39 -6.17
C VAL A 112 12.96 -1.98 -6.75
N GLY A 113 11.98 -1.11 -6.49
CA GLY A 113 11.95 0.27 -6.94
C GLY A 113 13.18 1.05 -6.48
N LYS A 114 13.47 1.01 -5.18
CA LYS A 114 14.62 1.70 -4.57
C LYS A 114 15.96 1.19 -5.09
N GLU A 115 16.12 -0.12 -5.23
CA GLU A 115 17.38 -0.69 -5.71
C GLU A 115 17.63 -0.36 -7.18
N ILE A 116 16.61 -0.46 -8.03
CA ILE A 116 16.72 -0.09 -9.44
C ILE A 116 17.00 1.42 -9.57
N ALA A 117 16.30 2.27 -8.81
CA ALA A 117 16.54 3.71 -8.82
C ALA A 117 17.98 4.04 -8.43
N THR A 118 18.49 3.42 -7.36
CA THR A 118 19.88 3.58 -6.92
C THR A 118 20.86 3.17 -8.02
N ALA A 119 20.65 2.02 -8.66
CA ALA A 119 21.51 1.54 -9.74
C ALA A 119 21.49 2.45 -10.97
N VAL A 120 20.31 2.95 -11.36
CA VAL A 120 20.13 3.89 -12.48
C VAL A 120 20.82 5.21 -12.20
N LEU A 121 20.62 5.79 -11.01
CA LEU A 121 21.24 7.06 -10.62
C LEU A 121 22.76 6.94 -10.57
N ASN A 122 23.30 5.88 -9.96
CA ASN A 122 24.75 5.67 -9.90
C ASN A 122 25.37 5.51 -11.29
N ARG A 123 24.65 4.87 -12.24
CA ARG A 123 25.17 4.60 -13.58
C ARG A 123 25.07 5.80 -14.52
N TYR A 124 23.94 6.52 -14.50
CA TYR A 124 23.62 7.52 -15.51
C TYR A 124 23.64 8.95 -14.96
N TYR A 125 23.53 9.13 -13.64
CA TYR A 125 23.48 10.43 -12.97
C TYR A 125 24.40 10.50 -11.73
N PRO A 126 25.69 10.14 -11.83
CA PRO A 126 26.59 10.04 -10.68
C PRO A 126 26.78 11.37 -9.93
N ASP A 127 26.63 12.51 -10.60
CA ASP A 127 26.69 13.83 -9.96
C ASP A 127 25.48 14.11 -9.04
N LEU A 128 24.30 13.60 -9.40
CA LEU A 128 23.11 13.67 -8.54
C LEU A 128 23.23 12.68 -7.38
N ALA A 129 23.72 11.46 -7.65
CA ALA A 129 23.91 10.43 -6.63
C ALA A 129 24.97 10.83 -5.57
N SER A 130 25.98 11.60 -5.95
CA SER A 130 27.04 12.07 -5.05
C SER A 130 26.66 13.29 -4.20
N GLY A 131 25.42 13.81 -4.33
CA GLY A 131 24.95 14.94 -3.53
C GLY A 131 25.64 16.27 -3.84
N ARG A 132 26.26 16.42 -5.01
CA ARG A 132 26.97 17.65 -5.43
C ARG A 132 26.04 18.82 -5.80
N VAL A 133 24.75 18.70 -5.57
CA VAL A 133 23.80 19.82 -5.65
C VAL A 133 23.96 20.65 -4.37
N PRO A 134 24.13 21.98 -4.43
CA PRO A 134 24.32 22.79 -3.24
C PRO A 134 23.08 22.70 -2.36
N ALA A 135 23.23 22.08 -1.18
CA ALA A 135 22.21 22.06 -0.15
C ALA A 135 21.85 23.51 0.20
N ARG A 136 20.57 23.87 0.05
CA ARG A 136 20.04 25.10 0.64
C ARG A 136 20.30 25.02 2.14
N ALA A 137 21.02 26.00 2.67
CA ALA A 137 21.52 26.02 4.04
C ALA A 137 20.47 25.55 5.06
N SER A 138 20.75 24.41 5.69
CA SER A 138 19.99 23.89 6.83
C SER A 138 20.16 24.84 8.01
N ARG A 139 19.05 25.29 8.60
CA ARG A 139 19.05 26.00 9.89
C ARG A 139 19.65 25.06 10.95
N PRO A 140 20.48 25.55 11.90
CA PRO A 140 20.97 24.69 12.97
C PRO A 140 19.78 24.31 13.85
N ALA A 141 19.50 23.01 13.97
CA ALA A 141 18.56 22.49 14.94
C ALA A 141 19.21 22.51 16.32
N ALA A 142 18.50 23.06 17.30
CA ALA A 142 18.92 23.08 18.70
C ALA A 142 18.96 21.65 19.26
N GLN A 143 19.88 21.44 20.19
CA GLN A 143 20.15 20.19 20.87
C GLN A 143 19.12 19.98 22.00
N ASP A 144 18.06 19.25 21.71
CA ASP A 144 17.38 18.34 22.63
C ASP A 144 17.45 16.94 21.98
N GLU A 145 17.17 15.84 22.70
CA GLU A 145 17.19 14.51 22.07
C GLU A 145 16.38 14.54 20.76
N PRO A 146 16.99 14.18 19.62
CA PRO A 146 16.35 14.36 18.32
C PRO A 146 15.09 13.50 18.28
N PHE A 147 13.95 14.14 18.06
CA PHE A 147 12.66 13.47 17.90
C PHE A 147 12.76 12.35 16.86
N ASP A 148 12.61 11.11 17.30
CA ASP A 148 12.61 9.94 16.42
C ASP A 148 11.18 9.67 15.94
N PHE A 149 10.84 10.25 14.80
CA PHE A 149 9.54 10.05 14.17
C PHE A 149 9.18 8.57 13.99
N GLY A 150 10.16 7.72 13.67
CA GLY A 150 9.90 6.30 13.42
C GLY A 150 9.54 5.55 14.70
N ALA A 151 10.29 5.80 15.77
CA ALA A 151 9.99 5.24 17.09
C ALA A 151 8.61 5.70 17.59
N GLU A 152 8.32 7.00 17.48
CA GLU A 152 7.05 7.58 17.92
C GLU A 152 5.85 7.12 17.09
N MET A 153 6.03 6.92 15.78
CA MET A 153 5.01 6.35 14.91
C MET A 153 4.78 4.86 15.22
N ASN A 154 5.84 4.11 15.52
CA ASN A 154 5.74 2.72 15.94
C ASN A 154 4.98 2.58 17.26
N GLU A 155 5.34 3.37 18.29
CA GLU A 155 4.62 3.39 19.56
C GLU A 155 3.14 3.72 19.35
N THR A 156 2.86 4.69 18.48
CA THR A 156 1.48 5.05 18.13
C THR A 156 0.75 3.84 17.54
N ARG A 157 1.34 3.18 16.53
CA ARG A 157 0.74 2.04 15.84
C ARG A 157 0.46 0.87 16.79
N VAL A 158 1.42 0.53 17.65
CA VAL A 158 1.32 -0.59 18.60
C VAL A 158 0.27 -0.32 19.67
N THR A 159 0.22 0.91 20.18
CA THR A 159 -0.79 1.30 21.18
C THR A 159 -2.20 1.26 20.58
N VAL A 160 -2.36 1.69 19.33
CA VAL A 160 -3.63 1.59 18.61
C VAL A 160 -4.04 0.13 18.40
N ASP A 161 -3.12 -0.76 18.01
CA ASP A 161 -3.41 -2.20 17.91
C ASP A 161 -3.92 -2.78 19.23
N ALA A 162 -3.24 -2.47 20.34
CA ALA A 162 -3.64 -2.95 21.65
C ALA A 162 -5.04 -2.47 22.05
N LEU A 163 -5.35 -1.19 21.81
CA LEU A 163 -6.67 -0.63 22.10
C LEU A 163 -7.78 -1.26 21.24
N LEU A 164 -7.53 -1.47 19.95
CA LEU A 164 -8.48 -2.11 19.04
C LEU A 164 -8.68 -3.59 19.39
N ALA A 165 -7.63 -4.32 19.77
CA ALA A 165 -7.72 -5.71 20.23
C ALA A 165 -8.57 -5.86 21.50
N GLU A 166 -8.62 -4.83 22.34
CA GLU A 166 -9.50 -4.74 23.51
C GLU A 166 -10.93 -4.23 23.18
N GLY A 167 -11.22 -3.92 21.93
CA GLY A 167 -12.51 -3.36 21.48
C GLY A 167 -12.72 -1.89 21.87
N LYS A 168 -11.66 -1.16 22.24
CA LYS A 168 -11.70 0.23 22.70
C LYS A 168 -11.51 1.22 21.55
N VAL A 169 -12.46 1.21 20.61
CA VAL A 169 -12.40 2.00 19.37
C VAL A 169 -12.26 3.50 19.63
N GLU A 170 -13.11 4.08 20.48
CA GLU A 170 -13.10 5.51 20.77
C GLU A 170 -11.82 5.94 21.49
N ALA A 171 -11.25 5.06 22.31
CA ALA A 171 -9.98 5.32 22.98
C ALA A 171 -8.82 5.32 21.98
N ALA A 172 -8.82 4.40 21.02
CA ALA A 172 -7.83 4.36 19.95
C ALA A 172 -7.89 5.64 19.10
N GLU A 173 -9.08 6.09 18.73
CA GLU A 173 -9.28 7.32 17.95
C GLU A 173 -8.88 8.58 18.73
N ALA A 174 -9.25 8.67 20.00
CA ALA A 174 -8.83 9.77 20.87
C ALA A 174 -7.30 9.81 21.07
N TYR A 175 -6.67 8.64 21.16
CA TYR A 175 -5.22 8.53 21.22
C TYR A 175 -4.56 8.98 19.90
N MET A 176 -5.06 8.52 18.74
CA MET A 176 -4.55 8.97 17.45
C MET A 176 -4.69 10.48 17.25
N ALA A 177 -5.79 11.10 17.69
CA ALA A 177 -5.95 12.55 17.63
C ALA A 177 -4.92 13.30 18.49
N GLN A 178 -4.61 12.78 19.70
CA GLN A 178 -3.53 13.34 20.54
C GLN A 178 -2.16 13.18 19.88
N ARG A 179 -1.88 12.00 19.31
CA ARG A 179 -0.62 11.72 18.63
C ARG A 179 -0.45 12.58 17.38
N GLN A 180 -1.51 12.86 16.65
CA GLN A 180 -1.49 13.78 15.51
C GLN A 180 -1.04 15.20 15.92
N ALA A 181 -1.57 15.73 17.02
CA ALA A 181 -1.14 17.03 17.56
C ALA A 181 0.34 16.99 18.00
N PHE A 182 0.74 15.91 18.67
CA PHE A 182 2.12 15.70 19.09
C PHE A 182 3.11 15.67 17.90
N PHE A 183 2.77 14.98 16.80
CA PHE A 183 3.56 15.01 15.57
C PHE A 183 3.65 16.41 14.97
N PHE A 184 2.54 17.16 14.96
CA PHE A 184 2.51 18.54 14.47
C PHE A 184 3.47 19.44 15.26
N ASP A 185 3.45 19.35 16.59
CA ASP A 185 4.32 20.14 17.48
C ASP A 185 5.81 19.84 17.27
N HIS A 186 6.14 18.63 16.81
CA HIS A 186 7.51 18.22 16.46
C HIS A 186 7.86 18.44 14.98
N GLY A 187 7.02 19.14 14.22
CA GLY A 187 7.29 19.52 12.83
C GLY A 187 6.87 18.51 11.77
N TYR A 188 6.04 17.53 12.13
CA TYR A 188 5.50 16.50 11.24
C TYR A 188 3.98 16.70 11.05
N PRO A 189 3.56 17.55 10.09
CA PRO A 189 2.14 17.86 9.90
C PRO A 189 1.41 16.69 9.21
N ILE A 190 0.88 15.76 10.00
CA ILE A 190 -0.03 14.72 9.53
C ILE A 190 -1.44 15.31 9.45
N ARG A 191 -2.05 15.33 8.26
CA ARG A 191 -3.40 15.92 8.05
C ARG A 191 -4.50 15.13 8.77
N LYS A 192 -4.39 13.81 8.77
CA LYS A 192 -5.36 12.91 9.39
C LYS A 192 -4.65 11.63 9.81
N LEU A 193 -4.85 11.23 11.07
CA LEU A 193 -4.31 10.00 11.65
C LEU A 193 -5.48 9.18 12.17
N ASN A 194 -5.82 8.10 11.48
CA ASN A 194 -6.91 7.18 11.79
C ASN A 194 -6.57 5.75 11.33
N GLN A 195 -7.51 4.83 11.45
CA GLN A 195 -7.34 3.43 11.05
C GLN A 195 -7.03 3.31 9.55
N ALA A 196 -7.70 4.10 8.71
CA ALA A 196 -7.44 4.15 7.27
C ALA A 196 -6.02 4.65 6.92
N TYR A 197 -5.46 5.57 7.72
CA TYR A 197 -4.06 5.98 7.60
C TYR A 197 -3.11 4.80 7.82
N PHE A 198 -3.28 4.07 8.94
CA PHE A 198 -2.43 2.92 9.22
C PHE A 198 -2.68 1.75 8.24
N ALA A 199 -3.91 1.55 7.79
CA ALA A 199 -4.24 0.53 6.81
C ALA A 199 -3.53 0.79 5.48
N PHE A 200 -3.49 2.05 5.03
CA PHE A 200 -2.79 2.41 3.79
C PHE A 200 -1.28 2.48 3.96
N TYR A 201 -0.76 3.29 4.88
CA TYR A 201 0.69 3.51 5.00
C TYR A 201 1.41 2.34 5.69
N GLY A 202 0.76 1.65 6.64
CA GLY A 202 1.27 0.45 7.33
C GLY A 202 1.08 -0.83 6.54
N GLY A 203 -0.13 -1.07 6.04
CA GLY A 203 -0.47 -2.28 5.29
C GLY A 203 0.11 -2.34 3.87
N TYR A 204 0.68 -1.24 3.35
CA TYR A 204 1.31 -1.23 2.01
C TYR A 204 2.78 -0.80 2.05
N GLN A 205 3.27 -0.33 3.21
CA GLN A 205 4.57 0.35 3.34
C GLN A 205 4.78 1.45 2.28
N VAL A 206 3.68 1.99 1.75
CA VAL A 206 3.69 2.99 0.69
C VAL A 206 4.23 4.29 1.25
N GLY A 207 5.13 4.93 0.51
CA GLY A 207 5.81 6.15 0.94
C GLY A 207 6.92 5.94 1.98
N GLY A 208 7.13 4.72 2.47
CA GLY A 208 8.24 4.40 3.37
C GLY A 208 8.18 5.11 4.73
N VAL A 209 6.98 5.36 5.25
CA VAL A 209 6.78 6.00 6.56
C VAL A 209 7.36 5.09 7.66
N PRO A 210 8.42 5.49 8.38
CA PRO A 210 9.02 4.63 9.40
C PRO A 210 8.04 4.34 10.55
N GLY A 211 8.08 3.13 11.11
CA GLY A 211 7.27 2.73 12.28
C GLY A 211 5.78 2.49 12.03
N VAL A 212 5.23 2.92 10.90
CA VAL A 212 3.78 2.87 10.63
C VAL A 212 3.19 1.45 10.52
N ALA A 213 4.04 0.44 10.30
CA ALA A 213 3.64 -0.96 10.23
C ALA A 213 3.57 -1.64 11.63
N GLY A 214 4.10 -1.00 12.67
CA GLY A 214 4.08 -1.57 14.03
C GLY A 214 4.86 -2.89 14.08
N GLU A 215 4.22 -3.91 14.68
CA GLU A 215 4.81 -5.25 14.84
C GLU A 215 4.59 -6.18 13.64
N ASP A 216 4.09 -5.71 12.49
CA ASP A 216 3.89 -6.55 11.31
C ASP A 216 5.23 -7.13 10.79
N PRO A 217 5.38 -8.48 10.72
CA PRO A 217 6.63 -9.12 10.37
C PRO A 217 6.92 -9.14 8.86
N ILE A 218 5.96 -8.84 7.98
CA ILE A 218 6.14 -8.96 6.52
C ILE A 218 7.25 -8.04 6.02
N GLY A 219 7.30 -6.80 6.52
CA GLY A 219 8.33 -5.82 6.18
C GLY A 219 9.75 -6.29 6.50
N PRO A 220 10.04 -6.60 7.78
CA PRO A 220 11.30 -7.19 8.20
C PRO A 220 11.67 -8.45 7.39
N ALA A 221 10.76 -9.43 7.29
CA ALA A 221 11.01 -10.69 6.60
C ALA A 221 11.39 -10.49 5.12
N LEU A 222 10.75 -9.56 4.42
CA LEU A 222 11.10 -9.22 3.04
C LEU A 222 12.48 -8.57 2.91
N ARG A 223 12.86 -7.71 3.85
CA ARG A 223 14.20 -7.10 3.89
C ARG A 223 15.27 -8.16 4.17
N ASP A 224 15.00 -9.07 5.09
CA ASP A 224 15.92 -10.16 5.42
C ASP A 224 16.05 -11.14 4.25
N LEU A 225 14.94 -11.50 3.60
CA LEU A 225 14.92 -12.29 2.38
C LEU A 225 15.71 -11.62 1.25
N ARG A 226 15.55 -10.30 1.09
CA ARG A 226 16.34 -9.53 0.12
C ARG A 226 17.82 -9.53 0.48
N ALA A 227 18.19 -9.30 1.74
CA ALA A 227 19.58 -9.29 2.19
C ALA A 227 20.27 -10.65 2.02
N ALA A 228 19.52 -11.75 2.21
CA ALA A 228 20.00 -13.10 1.98
C ALA A 228 20.15 -13.44 0.48
N SER A 229 19.47 -12.71 -0.41
CA SER A 229 19.47 -12.96 -1.85
C SER A 229 20.75 -12.43 -2.53
N PRO A 230 21.52 -13.28 -3.25
CA PRO A 230 22.77 -12.85 -3.90
C PRO A 230 22.58 -11.73 -4.92
N THR A 231 21.45 -11.74 -5.62
CA THR A 231 21.10 -10.74 -6.62
C THR A 231 19.64 -10.32 -6.48
N LEU A 232 19.31 -9.13 -7.02
CA LEU A 232 17.92 -8.70 -7.14
C LEU A 232 17.09 -9.66 -8.01
N HIS A 233 17.72 -10.32 -8.99
CA HIS A 233 17.08 -11.36 -9.79
C HIS A 233 16.69 -12.60 -8.96
N ASP A 234 17.58 -13.05 -8.06
CA ASP A 234 17.28 -14.19 -7.18
C ASP A 234 16.14 -13.85 -6.22
N PHE A 235 16.14 -12.64 -5.65
CA PHE A 235 15.06 -12.14 -4.81
C PHE A 235 13.72 -12.11 -5.57
N THR A 236 13.68 -11.48 -6.75
CA THR A 236 12.43 -11.35 -7.52
C THR A 236 11.93 -12.68 -8.07
N THR A 237 12.83 -13.65 -8.34
CA THR A 237 12.48 -15.02 -8.74
C THR A 237 11.86 -15.80 -7.59
N LEU A 238 12.33 -15.60 -6.37
CA LEU A 238 11.82 -16.25 -5.18
C LEU A 238 10.46 -15.68 -4.78
N ILE A 239 10.37 -14.35 -4.64
CA ILE A 239 9.19 -13.70 -4.05
C ILE A 239 7.93 -13.83 -4.91
N ARG A 240 8.07 -13.92 -6.24
CA ARG A 240 6.93 -13.99 -7.19
C ARG A 240 5.97 -15.17 -6.95
N GLY A 241 6.39 -16.20 -6.20
CA GLY A 241 5.58 -17.36 -5.85
C GLY A 241 5.11 -17.40 -4.40
N ILE A 242 5.47 -16.43 -3.56
CA ILE A 242 5.12 -16.39 -2.13
C ILE A 242 3.89 -15.52 -1.95
N THR A 243 2.74 -16.13 -1.66
CA THR A 243 1.45 -15.42 -1.59
C THR A 243 0.86 -15.32 -0.18
N THR A 244 1.49 -15.93 0.82
CA THR A 244 1.00 -15.89 2.21
C THR A 244 2.13 -15.49 3.16
N ARG A 245 1.75 -14.92 4.31
CA ARG A 245 2.70 -14.55 5.36
C ARG A 245 3.47 -15.76 5.86
N GLU A 246 2.80 -16.90 6.08
CA GLU A 246 3.45 -18.12 6.55
C GLU A 246 4.53 -18.57 5.56
N ALA A 247 4.24 -18.58 4.26
CA ALA A 247 5.21 -18.96 3.23
C ALA A 247 6.42 -18.01 3.18
N LEU A 248 6.21 -16.72 3.44
CA LEU A 248 7.29 -15.73 3.53
C LEU A 248 8.22 -16.02 4.72
N LEU A 249 7.65 -16.20 5.91
CA LEU A 249 8.40 -16.47 7.14
C LEU A 249 9.14 -17.82 7.07
N ASP A 250 8.52 -18.82 6.45
CA ASP A 250 9.16 -20.12 6.19
C ASP A 250 10.37 -20.01 5.23
N SER A 251 10.29 -19.09 4.27
CA SER A 251 11.35 -18.88 3.27
C SER A 251 12.55 -18.16 3.86
N GLU A 252 12.32 -17.24 4.81
CA GLU A 252 13.36 -16.58 5.60
C GLU A 252 14.16 -17.60 6.42
N GLY A 253 13.48 -18.50 7.15
CA GLY A 253 14.11 -19.46 8.04
C GLY A 253 14.94 -20.56 7.37
N ARG A 254 14.79 -20.79 6.05
CA ARG A 254 15.45 -21.91 5.36
C ARG A 254 16.79 -21.57 4.73
N GLY A 255 17.11 -20.28 4.53
CA GLY A 255 18.34 -19.83 3.86
C GLY A 255 18.42 -20.28 2.39
N ILE A 256 18.95 -19.44 1.51
CA ILE A 256 18.98 -19.68 0.04
C ILE A 256 19.98 -20.80 -0.36
N GLY A 257 20.55 -21.53 0.61
CA GLY A 257 21.57 -22.56 0.43
C GLY A 257 21.07 -23.98 0.17
N ASN A 258 19.79 -24.29 0.32
CA ASN A 258 19.29 -25.66 0.19
C ASN A 258 18.25 -25.80 -0.94
N ARG A 259 18.69 -25.64 -2.19
CA ARG A 259 17.89 -26.06 -3.37
C ARG A 259 17.91 -27.59 -3.52
N GLY A 260 17.23 -28.27 -2.60
CA GLY A 260 16.63 -29.59 -2.87
C GLY A 260 15.20 -29.35 -3.37
N GLY A 261 14.90 -29.75 -4.61
CA GLY A 261 13.73 -29.32 -5.37
C GLY A 261 12.41 -29.30 -4.58
N VAL A 262 11.83 -28.10 -4.44
CA VAL A 262 10.44 -27.95 -4.05
C VAL A 262 9.59 -28.33 -5.28
N ARG A 263 9.07 -29.55 -5.29
CA ARG A 263 7.84 -29.83 -6.04
C ARG A 263 6.72 -29.08 -5.32
N LEU A 264 6.33 -27.94 -5.88
CA LEU A 264 4.98 -27.41 -5.65
C LEU A 264 4.01 -28.51 -6.09
N GLY A 265 3.29 -29.09 -5.15
CA GLY A 265 2.27 -30.09 -5.41
C GLY A 265 1.23 -29.50 -6.34
N MET A 266 1.23 -29.93 -7.60
CA MET A 266 0.04 -29.78 -8.44
C MET A 266 -1.07 -30.59 -7.80
N ALA A 267 -2.20 -29.93 -7.53
CA ALA A 267 -3.43 -30.61 -7.18
C ALA A 267 -3.76 -31.65 -8.27
N ASP A 268 -3.91 -32.90 -7.84
CA ASP A 268 -4.29 -34.04 -8.66
C ASP A 268 -5.71 -33.84 -9.24
N PRO A 269 -5.95 -33.90 -10.57
CA PRO A 269 -7.27 -33.71 -11.16
C PRO A 269 -8.18 -34.95 -11.03
N GLY A 270 -7.96 -35.80 -10.03
CA GLY A 270 -8.44 -37.17 -9.96
C GLY A 270 -9.28 -37.56 -8.73
N ALA A 271 -9.98 -36.66 -8.05
CA ALA A 271 -10.85 -37.02 -6.92
C ALA A 271 -12.33 -36.91 -7.29
N LYS A 272 -12.96 -38.05 -7.62
CA LYS A 272 -14.42 -38.19 -7.74
C LYS A 272 -15.07 -38.15 -6.37
N HIS A 273 -15.88 -37.13 -6.06
CA HIS A 273 -17.05 -37.14 -5.18
C HIS A 273 -18.08 -36.24 -5.91
N GLY A 274 -19.30 -36.66 -6.26
CA GLY A 274 -20.32 -37.19 -5.38
C GLY A 274 -21.46 -36.17 -5.30
N ALA A 275 -22.35 -36.20 -6.30
CA ALA A 275 -23.71 -35.64 -6.38
C ALA A 275 -24.11 -34.38 -5.55
N GLY A 276 -24.53 -33.35 -6.29
CA GLY A 276 -25.83 -32.69 -6.00
C GLY A 276 -25.81 -31.29 -5.38
N SER A 277 -25.88 -30.25 -6.22
CA SER A 277 -26.84 -29.16 -6.09
C SER A 277 -26.74 -28.23 -7.30
N ASN A 278 -27.84 -28.08 -8.03
CA ASN A 278 -27.97 -27.15 -9.15
C ASN A 278 -27.98 -25.71 -8.62
N LEU A 279 -26.91 -24.94 -8.86
CA LEU A 279 -26.98 -23.48 -8.76
C LEU A 279 -27.02 -22.90 -10.17
N THR A 280 -28.20 -22.39 -10.53
CA THR A 280 -28.47 -21.74 -11.80
C THR A 280 -27.73 -20.40 -11.86
N LEU A 281 -26.72 -20.29 -12.72
CA LEU A 281 -26.05 -19.03 -13.05
C LEU A 281 -27.03 -18.08 -13.75
N ARG A 282 -27.59 -17.11 -13.03
CA ARG A 282 -28.20 -15.93 -13.64
C ARG A 282 -27.08 -14.99 -14.11
N ARG A 283 -26.99 -14.82 -15.42
CA ARG A 283 -26.22 -13.74 -16.05
C ARG A 283 -26.76 -12.39 -15.54
N PHE A 284 -25.92 -11.59 -14.90
CA PHE A 284 -26.15 -10.15 -14.81
C PHE A 284 -25.37 -9.48 -15.94
N SER A 285 -26.12 -8.81 -16.81
CA SER A 285 -25.60 -7.97 -17.88
C SER A 285 -24.94 -6.74 -17.26
N ALA A 286 -23.73 -6.44 -17.72
CA ALA A 286 -23.08 -5.17 -17.45
C ALA A 286 -23.82 -4.02 -18.14
N GLY A 287 -23.92 -2.89 -17.45
CA GLY A 287 -24.30 -1.61 -18.04
C GLY A 287 -25.39 -0.88 -17.26
N GLU A 288 -24.98 -0.03 -16.31
CA GLU A 288 -25.65 1.25 -16.04
C GLU A 288 -24.72 2.13 -15.19
N CYS A 289 -24.29 3.25 -15.79
CA CYS A 289 -23.72 4.39 -15.07
C CYS A 289 -24.87 5.10 -14.36
N VAL A 290 -24.83 5.18 -13.03
CA VAL A 290 -25.77 6.00 -12.27
C VAL A 290 -25.20 7.43 -12.23
N ASN A 291 -25.76 8.30 -13.06
CA ASN A 291 -25.64 9.74 -12.91
C ASN A 291 -26.56 10.17 -11.76
N ILE A 292 -25.98 10.74 -10.70
CA ILE A 292 -26.74 11.42 -9.67
C ILE A 292 -26.89 12.88 -10.12
N SER A 293 -28.03 13.19 -10.73
CA SER A 293 -28.54 14.55 -10.85
C SER A 293 -30.05 14.50 -10.71
N ASP A 294 -30.52 15.09 -9.61
CA ASP A 294 -31.84 15.66 -9.35
C ASP A 294 -33.09 14.95 -9.89
N GLY A 295 -33.95 14.60 -8.93
CA GLY A 295 -35.20 13.89 -9.16
C GLY A 295 -36.15 14.61 -10.11
N GLU A 296 -36.60 13.86 -11.11
CA GLU A 296 -38.02 13.69 -11.47
C GLU A 296 -38.09 12.64 -12.59
N THR A 297 -38.68 11.49 -12.28
CA THR A 297 -39.02 10.46 -13.27
C THR A 297 -40.13 10.96 -14.19
N GLN A 298 -39.83 11.17 -15.47
CA GLN A 298 -40.83 11.10 -16.53
C GLN A 298 -40.41 10.12 -17.64
N HIS A 299 -41.25 9.12 -17.83
CA HIS A 299 -41.21 8.18 -18.96
C HIS A 299 -41.54 8.88 -20.27
N GLY A 300 -40.74 8.63 -21.31
CA GLY A 300 -41.06 8.96 -22.69
C GLY A 300 -40.27 8.06 -23.63
N ALA A 301 -40.93 7.06 -24.21
CA ALA A 301 -40.37 6.18 -25.24
C ALA A 301 -40.47 6.81 -26.64
N ILE A 302 -39.74 6.17 -27.59
CA ILE A 302 -39.85 6.24 -29.07
C ILE A 302 -38.94 7.34 -29.67
N ARG A 303 -37.99 7.08 -30.58
CA ARG A 303 -37.86 6.08 -31.65
C ARG A 303 -36.38 5.86 -32.01
#